data_AF-A0A537ALI7-F1
#
_entry.id   AF-A0A537ALI7-F1
#
_cell.length_a   1.000
_cell.length_b   1.000
_cell.length_c   1.000
_cell.angle_alpha   90.00
_cell.angle_beta   90.00
_cell.angle_gamma   90.00
#
_symmetry.space_group_name_H-M   'P 1'
#
loop_
_entity.id
_entity.type
_entity.pdbx_description
1 polymer ?
#
loop_
_entity_poly.entity_id
_entity_poly.type
_entity_poly.pdbx_seq_one_letter_code
_entity_poly.pdbx_strand_id
1 'polypeptide(L)'
;MAVPSRWKHAALRPDLLTLAASLAAREERFALVTVVRREPPSSAQVGDVALVTERGEYHGWAGGGCTRSSVLREAMRAIADGEPRLLSLSPEPERGRRPGVVFLPMTCDSGGTVEIYVEPVLPAARLLLFGSSPAVQVLARIGHAMGYRVEVFDPDAGESDFPDAKVLRSIAADALPRGAHVLVATMGDRDIEALEAVLARSPAYVGVIASSKRFAQLRDALLARGVPREALERVTAPAGLDIGARTPEEIALSIMAQIVERRRRAAAMAPGIPEPAEAPREAVDPVCGMSVTVAGARHTAEALGVTYYFCCAGCRTKFLADSARYLAARAGAHGS
;
A
#
# COMPACT_ATOMS: atom_id res chain seq x y z
N MET A 1 -4.41 44.70 9.12
CA MET A 1 -4.77 43.68 10.12
C MET A 1 -4.57 42.30 9.52
N ALA A 2 -3.57 41.54 10.00
CA ALA A 2 -3.30 40.19 9.52
C ALA A 2 -4.36 39.23 10.07
N VAL A 3 -5.08 38.54 9.18
CA VAL A 3 -6.03 37.50 9.56
C VAL A 3 -5.27 36.37 10.25
N PRO A 4 -5.64 35.92 11.46
CA PRO A 4 -4.95 34.82 12.15
C PRO A 4 -4.91 33.57 11.26
N SER A 5 -3.76 32.89 11.17
CA SER A 5 -3.53 31.74 10.26
C SER A 5 -4.57 30.62 10.38
N ARG A 6 -5.21 30.50 11.56
CA ARG A 6 -6.34 29.60 11.84
C ARG A 6 -7.49 29.69 10.82
N TRP A 7 -7.70 30.84 10.18
CA TRP A 7 -8.84 31.05 9.27
C TRP A 7 -8.52 30.71 7.81
N LYS A 8 -7.24 30.69 7.42
CA LYS A 8 -6.83 30.31 6.06
C LYS A 8 -7.00 28.81 5.80
N HIS A 9 -6.85 27.98 6.84
CA HIS A 9 -6.94 26.52 6.72
C HIS A 9 -8.38 26.00 6.74
N ALA A 10 -9.31 26.74 7.36
CA ALA A 10 -10.73 26.38 7.39
C ALA A 10 -11.37 26.44 5.99
N ALA A 11 -10.97 27.41 5.15
CA ALA A 11 -11.46 27.53 3.78
C ALA A 11 -10.89 26.46 2.84
N LEU A 12 -9.70 25.92 3.12
CA LEU A 12 -9.04 24.88 2.31
C LEU A 12 -9.66 23.48 2.49
N ARG A 13 -10.34 23.24 3.62
CA ARG A 13 -10.86 21.91 3.96
C ARG A 13 -12.07 21.49 3.10
N PRO A 14 -13.08 22.33 2.84
CA PRO A 14 -14.16 22.01 1.90
C PRO A 14 -13.66 21.69 0.48
N ASP A 15 -12.68 22.44 -0.01
CA ASP A 15 -12.09 22.22 -1.34
C ASP A 15 -11.36 20.87 -1.42
N LEU A 16 -10.59 20.53 -0.38
CA LEU A 16 -9.94 19.22 -0.27
C LEU A 16 -10.94 18.06 -0.23
N LEU A 17 -12.04 18.21 0.51
CA LEU A 17 -13.09 17.19 0.57
C LEU A 17 -13.80 17.03 -0.79
N THR A 18 -14.02 18.13 -1.50
CA THR A 18 -14.59 18.11 -2.86
C THR A 18 -13.64 17.42 -3.84
N LEU A 19 -12.34 17.70 -3.76
CA LEU A 19 -11.31 17.01 -4.55
C LEU A 19 -11.25 15.52 -4.22
N ALA A 20 -11.25 15.15 -2.93
CA ALA A 20 -11.25 13.76 -2.49
C ALA A 20 -12.49 12.99 -3.01
N ALA A 21 -13.68 13.60 -2.94
CA ALA A 21 -14.90 13.01 -3.48
C ALA A 21 -14.82 12.82 -5.01
N SER A 22 -14.27 13.81 -5.73
CA SER A 22 -14.06 13.72 -7.18
C SER A 22 -13.08 12.61 -7.57
N LEU A 23 -11.95 12.49 -6.85
CA LEU A 23 -10.96 11.43 -7.06
C LEU A 23 -11.57 10.06 -6.80
N ALA A 24 -12.28 9.90 -5.69
CA ALA A 24 -12.95 8.64 -5.33
C ALA A 24 -14.01 8.24 -6.37
N ALA A 25 -14.81 9.19 -6.86
CA ALA A 25 -15.80 8.94 -7.92
C ALA A 25 -15.16 8.44 -9.22
N ARG A 26 -13.96 8.94 -9.55
CA ARG A 26 -13.16 8.55 -10.72
C ARG A 26 -12.29 7.31 -10.50
N GLU A 27 -12.41 6.64 -9.35
CA GLU A 27 -11.58 5.50 -8.96
C GLU A 27 -10.06 5.80 -8.97
N GLU A 28 -9.67 7.05 -8.71
CA GLU A 28 -8.26 7.43 -8.57
C GLU A 28 -7.79 7.20 -7.13
N ARG A 29 -6.59 6.65 -6.97
CA ARG A 29 -6.02 6.40 -5.65
C ARG A 29 -5.36 7.67 -5.10
N PHE A 30 -5.56 7.90 -3.82
CA PHE A 30 -4.94 9.02 -3.11
C PHE A 30 -4.77 8.68 -1.63
N ALA A 31 -4.08 9.52 -0.88
CA ALA A 31 -4.00 9.43 0.57
C ALA A 31 -4.46 10.73 1.22
N LEU A 32 -5.22 10.61 2.29
CA LEU A 32 -5.50 11.70 3.21
C LEU A 32 -4.41 11.73 4.27
N VAL A 33 -3.92 12.93 4.54
CA VAL A 33 -2.83 13.18 5.47
C VAL A 33 -3.36 14.12 6.54
N THR A 34 -3.40 13.67 7.79
CA THR A 34 -3.96 14.45 8.90
C THR A 34 -2.95 14.57 10.03
N VAL A 35 -2.69 15.80 10.48
CA VAL A 35 -1.88 16.05 11.68
C VAL A 35 -2.72 15.72 12.90
N VAL A 36 -2.35 14.65 13.63
CA VAL A 36 -3.12 14.13 14.76
C VAL A 36 -2.54 14.52 16.12
N ARG A 37 -1.23 14.80 16.19
CA ARG A 37 -0.56 15.30 17.39
C ARG A 37 0.56 16.27 17.02
N ARG A 38 0.84 17.21 17.91
CA ARG A 38 1.89 18.21 17.79
C ARG A 38 2.51 18.49 19.15
N GLU A 39 3.83 18.53 19.21
CA GLU A 39 4.61 19.10 20.29
C GLU A 39 5.34 20.34 19.78
N PRO A 40 5.13 21.52 20.40
CA PRO A 40 5.80 22.74 19.97
C PRO A 40 7.33 22.66 20.11
N PRO A 41 8.06 23.44 19.29
CA PRO A 41 7.57 24.34 18.26
C PRO A 41 7.45 23.67 16.88
N SER A 42 6.26 23.76 16.28
CA SER A 42 5.97 23.27 14.92
C SER A 42 5.00 24.19 14.19
N SER A 43 5.15 24.39 12.89
CA SER A 43 4.24 25.22 12.08
C SER A 43 2.88 24.54 11.83
N ALA A 44 2.86 23.20 11.85
CA ALA A 44 1.63 22.43 11.71
C ALA A 44 0.75 22.56 12.96
N GLN A 45 -0.56 22.51 12.78
CA GLN A 45 -1.56 22.43 13.85
C GLN A 45 -2.29 21.09 13.79
N VAL A 46 -2.74 20.62 14.96
CA VAL A 46 -3.63 19.45 15.02
C VAL A 46 -4.89 19.75 14.20
N GLY A 47 -5.28 18.82 13.33
CA GLY A 47 -6.40 18.98 12.41
C GLY A 47 -6.05 19.63 11.06
N ASP A 48 -4.78 19.99 10.83
CA ASP A 48 -4.29 20.31 9.48
C ASP A 48 -4.40 19.06 8.59
N VAL A 49 -4.88 19.26 7.36
CA VAL A 49 -5.14 18.19 6.39
C VAL A 49 -4.50 18.50 5.04
N ALA A 50 -3.92 17.47 4.45
CA ALA A 50 -3.49 17.46 3.05
C ALA A 50 -4.01 16.20 2.33
N LEU A 51 -3.96 16.24 1.00
CA LEU A 51 -4.25 15.14 0.11
C LEU A 51 -3.05 14.91 -0.81
N VAL A 52 -2.65 13.66 -0.96
CA VAL A 52 -1.59 13.24 -1.88
C VAL A 52 -2.17 12.32 -2.94
N THR A 53 -2.04 12.64 -4.23
CA THR A 53 -2.50 11.76 -5.32
C THR A 53 -1.47 10.68 -5.62
N GLU A 54 -1.86 9.58 -6.28
CA GLU A 54 -0.93 8.55 -6.77
C GLU A 54 0.13 9.07 -7.76
N ARG A 55 -0.06 10.28 -8.31
CA ARG A 55 0.91 10.98 -9.18
C ARG A 55 1.91 11.83 -8.38
N GLY A 56 1.76 11.87 -7.06
CA GLY A 56 2.61 12.64 -6.16
C GLY A 56 2.23 14.12 -6.02
N GLU A 57 1.05 14.52 -6.49
CA GLU A 57 0.55 15.88 -6.30
C GLU A 57 0.10 16.07 -4.85
N TYR A 58 0.50 17.18 -4.22
CA TYR A 58 0.25 17.45 -2.81
C TYR A 58 -0.63 18.69 -2.67
N HIS A 59 -1.86 18.49 -2.22
CA HIS A 59 -2.89 19.52 -2.03
C HIS A 59 -3.12 19.77 -0.54
N GLY A 60 -3.33 21.02 -0.13
CA GLY A 60 -3.55 21.37 1.27
C GLY A 60 -2.25 21.49 2.08
N TRP A 61 -2.33 21.26 3.39
CA TRP A 61 -1.23 21.52 4.31
C TRP A 61 -1.22 20.53 5.48
N ALA A 62 -0.08 19.91 5.74
CA ALA A 62 0.15 19.08 6.94
C ALA A 62 1.55 19.34 7.53
N GLY A 63 2.03 20.58 7.40
CA GLY A 63 3.38 21.01 7.77
C GLY A 63 4.17 21.61 6.61
N GLY A 64 5.28 22.29 6.96
CA GLY A 64 6.13 23.02 6.02
C GLY A 64 7.14 22.15 5.25
N GLY A 65 8.13 22.80 4.65
CA GLY A 65 9.12 22.13 3.79
C GLY A 65 9.88 20.98 4.46
N CYS A 66 10.08 21.04 5.78
CA CYS A 66 10.82 20.03 6.55
C CYS A 66 10.08 18.68 6.67
N THR A 67 8.75 18.65 6.54
CA THR A 67 7.95 17.41 6.66
C THR A 67 7.45 16.90 5.32
N ARG A 68 7.28 17.78 4.33
CA ARG A 68 6.58 17.49 3.08
C ARG A 68 7.15 16.30 2.30
N SER A 69 8.48 16.18 2.17
CA SER A 69 9.12 15.11 1.40
C SER A 69 8.97 13.74 2.05
N SER A 70 9.10 13.67 3.38
CA SER A 70 8.87 12.46 4.17
C SER A 70 7.41 12.03 4.14
N VAL A 71 6.48 12.97 4.34
CA VAL A 71 5.04 12.71 4.24
C VAL A 71 4.65 12.24 2.85
N LEU A 72 5.12 12.91 1.79
CA LEU A 72 4.85 12.52 0.40
C LEU A 72 5.32 11.09 0.12
N ARG A 73 6.53 10.75 0.54
CA ARG A 73 7.09 9.40 0.36
C ARG A 73 6.24 8.33 1.04
N GLU A 74 5.85 8.56 2.29
CA GLU A 74 5.06 7.59 3.04
C GLU A 74 3.59 7.54 2.56
N ALA A 75 3.03 8.65 2.09
CA ALA A 75 1.74 8.67 1.42
C ALA A 75 1.75 7.85 0.12
N MET A 76 2.79 7.99 -0.70
CA MET A 76 2.95 7.18 -1.92
C MET A 76 3.11 5.69 -1.59
N ARG A 77 3.82 5.35 -0.50
CA ARG A 77 3.92 3.97 -0.03
C ARG A 77 2.57 3.43 0.44
N ALA A 78 1.81 4.22 1.22
CA ALA A 78 0.45 3.88 1.65
C ALA A 78 -0.52 3.67 0.49
N ILE A 79 -0.43 4.48 -0.56
CA ILE A 79 -1.23 4.30 -1.77
C ILE A 79 -0.84 3.00 -2.50
N ALA A 80 0.45 2.66 -2.50
CA ALA A 80 0.97 1.50 -3.23
C ALA A 80 0.58 0.17 -2.57
N ASP A 81 0.70 0.06 -1.24
CA ASP A 81 0.35 -1.17 -0.51
C ASP A 81 -1.05 -1.18 0.10
N GLY A 82 -1.70 -0.02 0.21
CA GLY A 82 -3.04 0.12 0.77
C GLY A 82 -3.09 0.15 2.29
N GLU A 83 -1.95 0.23 2.98
CA GLU A 83 -1.87 0.20 4.43
C GLU A 83 -1.78 1.60 5.05
N PRO A 84 -2.61 1.93 6.06
CA PRO A 84 -2.51 3.19 6.78
C PRO A 84 -1.23 3.26 7.60
N ARG A 85 -0.72 4.47 7.83
CA ARG A 85 0.53 4.71 8.56
C ARG A 85 0.36 5.83 9.57
N LEU A 86 0.91 5.63 10.77
CA LEU A 86 1.12 6.71 11.72
C LEU A 86 2.59 7.10 11.69
N LEU A 87 2.87 8.31 11.22
CA LEU A 87 4.22 8.88 11.15
C LEU A 87 4.51 9.67 12.42
N SER A 88 5.72 9.56 12.94
CA SER A 88 6.25 10.43 13.99
C SER A 88 7.50 11.11 13.46
N LEU A 89 7.38 12.41 13.20
CA LEU A 89 8.49 13.23 12.71
C LEU A 89 9.05 14.03 13.88
N SER A 90 10.30 13.74 14.25
CA SER A 90 11.01 14.42 15.33
C SER A 90 12.50 14.59 14.97
N PRO A 91 13.24 15.49 15.66
CA PRO A 91 14.69 15.59 15.51
C PRO A 91 15.40 14.30 15.97
N GLU A 92 14.87 13.66 17.01
CA GLU A 92 15.40 12.43 17.61
C GLU A 92 14.36 11.30 17.48
N PRO A 93 14.30 10.60 16.33
CA PRO A 93 13.27 9.60 16.04
C PRO A 93 13.33 8.36 16.94
N GLU A 94 14.46 8.08 17.58
CA GLU A 94 14.69 6.82 18.30
C GLU A 94 14.11 6.77 19.73
N ARG A 95 13.76 7.92 20.35
CA ARG A 95 13.39 7.99 21.77
C ARG A 95 12.03 7.39 22.15
N GLY A 96 11.25 6.87 21.21
CA GLY A 96 9.85 6.53 21.47
C GLY A 96 9.33 5.36 20.67
N ARG A 97 10.07 4.24 20.58
CA ARG A 97 9.66 3.08 19.77
C ARG A 97 8.27 2.58 20.18
N ARG A 98 7.27 2.93 19.36
CA ARG A 98 5.88 2.49 19.47
C ARG A 98 5.60 1.53 18.33
N PRO A 99 5.10 0.31 18.59
CA PRO A 99 4.64 -0.59 17.55
C PRO A 99 3.63 0.12 16.64
N GLY A 100 3.78 -0.04 15.32
CA GLY A 100 2.88 0.57 14.34
C GLY A 100 3.17 2.04 14.00
N VAL A 101 4.23 2.64 14.55
CA VAL A 101 4.61 4.03 14.26
C VAL A 101 5.89 4.08 13.42
N VAL A 102 5.86 4.82 12.32
CA VAL A 102 7.02 5.08 11.46
C VAL A 102 7.73 6.33 11.98
N PHE A 103 8.91 6.16 12.57
CA PHE A 103 9.73 7.27 13.05
C PHE A 103 10.62 7.80 11.94
N LEU A 104 10.52 9.10 11.67
CA LEU A 104 11.27 9.76 10.60
C LEU A 104 12.00 10.98 11.16
N PRO A 105 13.29 11.17 10.81
CA PRO A 105 14.00 12.38 11.21
C PRO A 105 13.38 13.60 10.55
N MET A 106 13.30 14.70 11.29
CA MET A 106 12.94 16.00 10.76
C MET A 106 14.15 16.93 10.80
N THR A 107 14.47 17.57 9.68
CA THR A 107 15.58 18.54 9.57
C THR A 107 15.21 19.94 10.08
N CYS A 108 14.26 20.04 11.01
CA CYS A 108 13.77 21.33 11.48
C CYS A 108 14.52 21.74 12.75
N ASP A 109 15.26 22.86 12.67
CA ASP A 109 16.03 23.43 13.79
C ASP A 109 15.17 23.82 15.00
N SER A 110 13.85 23.86 14.84
CA SER A 110 12.94 24.27 15.91
C SER A 110 12.78 23.22 17.01
N GLY A 111 13.08 21.94 16.74
CA GLY A 111 13.07 20.89 17.77
C GLY A 111 11.69 20.29 18.10
N GLY A 112 10.62 20.67 17.38
CA GLY A 112 9.27 20.15 17.63
C GLY A 112 9.00 18.78 17.02
N THR A 113 8.01 18.09 17.57
CA THR A 113 7.54 16.78 17.09
C THR A 113 6.14 16.89 16.48
N VAL A 114 5.87 16.19 15.39
CA VAL A 114 4.51 16.04 14.85
C VAL A 114 4.20 14.58 14.56
N GLU A 115 2.96 14.18 14.83
CA GLU A 115 2.44 12.89 14.40
C GLU A 115 1.38 13.09 13.33
N ILE A 116 1.50 12.32 12.26
CA ILE A 116 0.70 12.46 11.05
C ILE A 116 0.13 11.10 10.71
N TYR A 117 -1.20 11.02 10.65
CA TYR A 117 -1.90 9.85 10.16
C TYR A 117 -2.08 9.95 8.65
N VAL A 118 -1.63 8.92 7.94
CA VAL A 118 -1.72 8.77 6.49
C VAL A 118 -2.67 7.63 6.20
N GLU A 119 -3.78 7.95 5.56
CA GLU A 119 -4.86 7.02 5.23
C GLU A 119 -4.99 6.90 3.71
N PRO A 120 -4.65 5.74 3.11
CA PRO A 120 -4.86 5.53 1.70
C PRO A 120 -6.35 5.33 1.40
N VAL A 121 -6.84 6.01 0.37
CA VAL A 121 -8.17 5.84 -0.19
C VAL A 121 -8.02 5.15 -1.54
N LEU A 122 -8.48 3.90 -1.58
CA LEU A 122 -8.39 3.03 -2.75
C LEU A 122 -9.78 2.82 -3.36
N PRO A 123 -9.86 2.56 -4.68
CA PRO A 123 -11.09 2.14 -5.32
C PRO A 123 -11.70 0.90 -4.64
N ALA A 124 -13.02 0.81 -4.69
CA ALA A 124 -13.75 -0.39 -4.28
C ALA A 124 -13.20 -1.62 -5.02
N ALA A 125 -13.03 -2.72 -4.29
CA ALA A 125 -12.62 -3.98 -4.88
C ALA A 125 -13.64 -4.39 -5.97
N ARG A 126 -13.15 -4.88 -7.11
CA ARG A 126 -14.01 -5.30 -8.22
C ARG A 126 -14.30 -6.79 -8.14
N LEU A 127 -15.57 -7.14 -8.30
CA LEU A 127 -16.09 -8.51 -8.36
C LEU A 127 -16.70 -8.75 -9.74
N LEU A 128 -16.04 -9.56 -10.55
CA LEU A 128 -16.46 -9.88 -11.91
C LEU A 128 -17.07 -11.27 -11.93
N LEU A 129 -18.31 -11.36 -12.41
CA LEU A 129 -19.12 -12.56 -12.38
C LEU A 129 -19.45 -12.96 -13.83
N PHE A 130 -18.97 -14.10 -14.28
CA PHE A 130 -19.27 -14.64 -15.61
C PHE A 130 -20.40 -15.65 -15.52
N GLY A 131 -21.52 -15.37 -16.17
CA GLY A 131 -22.75 -16.15 -16.09
C GLY A 131 -23.86 -15.50 -15.28
N SER A 132 -25.08 -16.06 -15.37
CA SER A 132 -26.32 -15.46 -14.84
C SER A 132 -27.11 -16.36 -13.89
N SER A 133 -26.50 -17.47 -13.43
CA SER A 133 -27.16 -18.44 -12.54
C SER A 133 -27.72 -17.80 -11.25
N PRO A 134 -28.71 -18.43 -10.57
CA PRO A 134 -29.26 -17.91 -9.32
C PRO A 134 -28.19 -17.65 -8.23
N ALA A 135 -27.15 -18.49 -8.15
CA ALA A 135 -26.06 -18.28 -7.21
C ALA A 135 -25.25 -17.01 -7.54
N VAL A 136 -25.08 -16.68 -8.82
CA VAL A 136 -24.43 -15.45 -9.27
C VAL A 136 -25.28 -14.22 -8.93
N GLN A 137 -26.60 -14.28 -9.09
CA GLN A 137 -27.51 -13.20 -8.70
C GLN A 137 -27.43 -12.90 -7.21
N VAL A 138 -27.43 -13.93 -6.36
CA VAL A 138 -27.27 -13.75 -4.91
C VAL A 138 -25.88 -13.19 -4.59
N LEU A 139 -24.83 -13.73 -5.21
CA LEU A 139 -23.46 -13.27 -4.99
C LEU A 139 -23.27 -11.80 -5.40
N ALA A 140 -23.93 -11.34 -6.46
CA ALA A 140 -23.91 -9.94 -6.87
C ALA A 140 -24.47 -9.03 -5.77
N ARG A 141 -25.61 -9.39 -5.17
CA ARG A 141 -26.21 -8.65 -4.06
C ARG A 141 -25.31 -8.63 -2.83
N ILE A 142 -24.75 -9.77 -2.44
CA ILE A 142 -23.81 -9.86 -1.31
C ILE A 142 -22.56 -9.02 -1.59
N GLY A 143 -21.98 -9.13 -2.79
CA GLY A 143 -20.81 -8.36 -3.20
C GLY A 143 -21.05 -6.86 -3.11
N HIS A 144 -22.17 -6.38 -3.65
CA HIS A 144 -22.55 -4.97 -3.54
C HIS A 144 -22.71 -4.52 -2.09
N ALA A 145 -23.44 -5.27 -1.27
CA ALA A 145 -23.63 -4.97 0.15
C ALA A 145 -22.30 -4.93 0.94
N MET A 146 -21.29 -5.65 0.48
CA MET A 146 -19.94 -5.65 1.05
C MET A 146 -19.01 -4.57 0.46
N GLY A 147 -19.54 -3.68 -0.37
CA GLY A 147 -18.81 -2.56 -0.97
C GLY A 147 -17.97 -2.93 -2.19
N TYR A 148 -18.20 -4.08 -2.82
CA TYR A 148 -17.58 -4.40 -4.11
C TYR A 148 -18.31 -3.68 -5.24
N ARG A 149 -17.56 -3.21 -6.23
CA ARG A 149 -18.15 -2.88 -7.54
C ARG A 149 -18.33 -4.19 -8.31
N VAL A 150 -19.59 -4.51 -8.61
CA VAL A 150 -19.96 -5.78 -9.24
C VAL A 150 -20.24 -5.58 -10.72
N GLU A 151 -19.63 -6.42 -11.54
CA GLU A 151 -19.86 -6.49 -12.99
C GLU A 151 -20.23 -7.92 -13.37
N VAL A 152 -21.29 -8.05 -14.15
CA VAL A 152 -21.81 -9.34 -14.62
C VAL A 152 -21.61 -9.44 -16.11
N PHE A 153 -20.97 -10.51 -16.57
CA PHE A 153 -20.64 -10.77 -17.97
C PHE A 153 -21.47 -11.96 -18.45
N ASP A 154 -22.61 -11.67 -19.09
CA ASP A 154 -23.48 -12.67 -19.68
C ASP A 154 -24.39 -12.01 -20.75
N PRO A 155 -24.34 -12.42 -22.03
CA PRO A 155 -25.25 -11.96 -23.08
C PRO A 155 -26.72 -12.28 -22.79
N ASP A 156 -27.02 -13.26 -21.94
CA ASP A 156 -28.39 -13.69 -21.63
C ASP A 156 -28.94 -13.04 -20.34
N ALA A 157 -28.12 -12.32 -19.56
CA ALA A 157 -28.54 -11.70 -18.28
C ALA A 157 -29.52 -10.53 -18.45
N GLY A 158 -30.64 -10.51 -17.74
CA GLY A 158 -31.49 -9.33 -17.64
C GLY A 158 -30.90 -8.30 -16.67
N GLU A 159 -30.98 -7.00 -16.98
CA GLU A 159 -30.60 -5.95 -16.01
C GLU A 159 -31.47 -6.00 -14.74
N SER A 160 -32.73 -6.42 -14.88
CA SER A 160 -33.65 -6.62 -13.76
C SER A 160 -33.21 -7.68 -12.76
N ASP A 161 -32.41 -8.66 -13.21
CA ASP A 161 -31.91 -9.75 -12.36
C ASP A 161 -30.74 -9.28 -11.49
N PHE A 162 -30.13 -8.14 -11.85
CA PHE A 162 -28.91 -7.60 -11.28
C PHE A 162 -29.01 -6.09 -10.99
N PRO A 163 -29.95 -5.65 -10.12
CA PRO A 163 -30.18 -4.23 -9.87
C PRO A 163 -28.96 -3.48 -9.29
N ASP A 164 -28.08 -4.22 -8.62
CA ASP A 164 -26.92 -3.69 -7.89
C ASP A 164 -25.58 -3.87 -8.62
N ALA A 165 -25.62 -4.36 -9.87
CA ALA A 165 -24.44 -4.66 -10.66
C ALA A 165 -24.53 -4.08 -12.08
N LYS A 166 -23.37 -3.82 -12.68
CA LYS A 166 -23.29 -3.43 -14.08
C LYS A 166 -23.33 -4.69 -14.96
N VAL A 167 -24.37 -4.85 -15.77
CA VAL A 167 -24.50 -5.97 -16.71
C VAL A 167 -23.81 -5.65 -18.04
N LEU A 168 -22.99 -6.57 -18.52
CA LEU A 168 -22.22 -6.49 -19.75
C LEU A 168 -22.53 -7.73 -20.60
N ARG A 169 -22.90 -7.50 -21.86
CA ARG A 169 -23.26 -8.58 -22.81
C ARG A 169 -22.02 -9.30 -23.36
N SER A 170 -20.88 -8.63 -23.38
CA SER A 170 -19.61 -9.24 -23.76
C SER A 170 -19.12 -10.18 -22.67
N ILE A 171 -18.55 -11.31 -23.07
CA ILE A 171 -17.82 -12.23 -22.17
C ILE A 171 -16.35 -11.81 -22.00
N ALA A 172 -15.89 -10.81 -22.75
CA ALA A 172 -14.54 -10.28 -22.62
C ALA A 172 -14.58 -9.06 -21.70
N ALA A 173 -13.78 -9.10 -20.64
CA ALA A 173 -13.47 -7.90 -19.88
C ALA A 173 -12.41 -7.08 -20.64
N ASP A 174 -12.79 -5.90 -21.15
CA ASP A 174 -11.86 -4.99 -21.83
C ASP A 174 -10.62 -4.70 -20.97
N ALA A 175 -10.85 -4.53 -19.66
CA ALA A 175 -9.82 -4.39 -18.65
C ALA A 175 -10.16 -5.16 -17.36
N LEU A 176 -9.28 -6.07 -16.94
CA LEU A 176 -9.30 -6.62 -15.58
C LEU A 176 -8.45 -5.69 -14.69
N PRO A 177 -9.04 -5.00 -13.72
CA PRO A 177 -8.30 -4.16 -12.79
C PRO A 177 -7.39 -5.04 -11.92
N ARG A 178 -6.26 -4.49 -11.50
CA ARG A 178 -5.40 -5.18 -10.52
C ARG A 178 -6.21 -5.45 -9.24
N GLY A 179 -6.09 -6.65 -8.70
CA GLY A 179 -6.82 -7.03 -7.48
C GLY A 179 -8.28 -7.42 -7.70
N ALA A 180 -8.72 -7.62 -8.95
CA ALA A 180 -10.05 -8.14 -9.24
C ALA A 180 -10.29 -9.52 -8.63
N HIS A 181 -11.52 -9.78 -8.20
CA HIS A 181 -12.02 -11.09 -7.80
C HIS A 181 -12.94 -11.59 -8.90
N VAL A 182 -12.71 -12.82 -9.38
CA VAL A 182 -13.42 -13.38 -10.53
C VAL A 182 -14.14 -14.65 -10.11
N LEU A 183 -15.39 -14.78 -10.54
CA LEU A 183 -16.14 -16.03 -10.51
C LEU A 183 -16.58 -16.41 -11.92
N VAL A 184 -16.31 -17.64 -12.33
CA VAL A 184 -16.83 -18.23 -13.57
C VAL A 184 -17.91 -19.25 -13.24
N ALA A 185 -19.12 -19.01 -13.72
CA ALA A 185 -20.31 -19.81 -13.46
C ALA A 185 -21.25 -19.80 -14.67
N THR A 186 -20.70 -20.09 -15.86
CA THR A 186 -21.44 -20.02 -17.14
C THR A 186 -22.27 -21.26 -17.45
N MET A 187 -22.41 -22.17 -16.48
CA MET A 187 -23.01 -23.50 -16.65
C MET A 187 -22.33 -24.39 -17.71
N GLY A 188 -21.20 -23.97 -18.29
CA GLY A 188 -20.31 -24.80 -19.14
C GLY A 188 -20.27 -24.39 -20.58
N ASP A 189 -21.08 -23.41 -20.95
CA ASP A 189 -21.16 -22.91 -22.30
C ASP A 189 -19.89 -22.12 -22.68
N ARG A 190 -19.37 -21.32 -21.74
CA ARG A 190 -18.35 -20.29 -22.01
C ARG A 190 -17.24 -20.22 -20.96
N ASP A 191 -17.05 -21.30 -20.20
CA ASP A 191 -16.05 -21.36 -19.12
C ASP A 191 -14.61 -21.19 -19.65
N ILE A 192 -14.29 -21.76 -20.82
CA ILE A 192 -12.96 -21.68 -21.44
C ILE A 192 -12.63 -20.22 -21.81
N GLU A 193 -13.51 -19.58 -22.56
CA GLU A 193 -13.32 -18.21 -23.05
C GLU A 193 -13.18 -17.21 -21.90
N ALA A 194 -14.02 -17.36 -20.87
CA ALA A 194 -13.95 -16.54 -19.67
C ALA A 194 -12.61 -16.74 -18.93
N LEU A 195 -12.16 -17.99 -18.75
CA LEU A 195 -10.90 -18.28 -18.06
C LEU A 195 -9.67 -17.79 -18.85
N GLU A 196 -9.65 -17.94 -20.17
CA GLU A 196 -8.57 -17.40 -21.02
C GLU A 196 -8.46 -15.88 -20.88
N ALA A 197 -9.59 -15.17 -20.89
CA ALA A 197 -9.63 -13.71 -20.79
C ALA A 197 -9.10 -13.17 -19.45
N VAL A 198 -9.34 -13.90 -18.35
CA VAL A 198 -9.01 -13.43 -16.99
C VAL A 198 -7.67 -13.96 -16.48
N LEU A 199 -7.27 -15.18 -16.82
CA LEU A 199 -6.05 -15.80 -16.27
C LEU A 199 -4.78 -15.11 -16.74
N ALA A 200 -4.77 -14.56 -17.95
CA ALA A 200 -3.68 -13.75 -18.48
C ALA A 200 -3.37 -12.50 -17.62
N ARG A 201 -4.35 -12.06 -16.82
CA ARG A 201 -4.28 -10.79 -16.06
C ARG A 201 -4.09 -10.97 -14.56
N SER A 202 -3.91 -12.20 -14.08
CA SER A 202 -3.56 -12.53 -12.68
C SER A 202 -4.47 -11.86 -11.64
N PRO A 203 -5.78 -12.20 -11.60
CA PRO A 203 -6.70 -11.71 -10.58
C PRO A 203 -6.27 -12.10 -9.15
N ALA A 204 -6.74 -11.35 -8.15
CA ALA A 204 -6.53 -11.68 -6.74
C ALA A 204 -7.25 -12.98 -6.33
N TYR A 205 -8.36 -13.28 -6.99
CA TYR A 205 -9.11 -14.52 -6.82
C TYR A 205 -9.73 -14.93 -8.15
N VAL A 206 -9.70 -16.23 -8.44
CA VAL A 206 -10.45 -16.83 -9.55
C VAL A 206 -11.06 -18.13 -9.07
N GLY A 207 -12.40 -18.19 -9.07
CA GLY A 207 -13.18 -19.36 -8.72
C GLY A 207 -14.02 -19.84 -9.90
N VAL A 208 -14.30 -21.15 -9.94
CA VAL A 208 -15.23 -21.75 -10.90
C VAL A 208 -16.29 -22.56 -10.16
N ILE A 209 -17.57 -22.30 -10.45
CA ILE A 209 -18.66 -23.18 -9.98
C ILE A 209 -18.69 -24.40 -10.90
N ALA A 210 -17.89 -25.41 -10.56
CA ALA A 210 -17.85 -26.70 -11.23
C ALA A 210 -17.44 -27.80 -10.25
N SER A 211 -17.91 -29.03 -10.49
CA SER A 211 -17.42 -30.20 -9.74
C SER A 211 -15.94 -30.45 -10.05
N SER A 212 -15.21 -31.10 -9.13
CA SER A 212 -13.78 -31.41 -9.33
C SER A 212 -13.53 -32.19 -10.62
N LYS A 213 -14.43 -33.12 -10.97
CA LYS A 213 -14.36 -33.89 -12.23
C LYS A 213 -14.50 -33.00 -13.45
N ARG A 214 -15.51 -32.12 -13.47
CA ARG A 214 -15.73 -31.22 -14.60
C ARG A 214 -14.61 -30.19 -14.73
N PHE A 215 -14.11 -29.67 -13.61
CA PHE A 215 -12.98 -28.75 -13.64
C PHE A 215 -11.69 -29.42 -14.14
N ALA A 216 -11.44 -30.69 -13.82
CA ALA A 216 -10.30 -31.42 -14.36
C ALA A 216 -10.33 -31.47 -15.90
N GLN A 217 -11.50 -31.75 -16.48
CA GLN A 217 -11.70 -31.75 -17.93
C GLN A 217 -11.47 -30.35 -18.54
N LEU A 218 -12.01 -29.31 -17.88
CA LEU A 218 -11.83 -27.92 -18.29
C LEU A 218 -10.35 -27.50 -18.24
N ARG A 219 -9.63 -27.91 -17.19
CA ARG A 219 -8.19 -27.66 -17.02
C ARG A 219 -7.38 -28.32 -18.14
N ASP A 220 -7.69 -29.56 -18.50
CA ASP A 220 -6.98 -30.27 -19.57
C ASP A 220 -7.21 -29.59 -20.93
N ALA A 221 -8.44 -29.12 -21.19
CA ALA A 221 -8.75 -28.32 -22.38
C ALA A 221 -8.00 -26.99 -22.42
N LEU A 222 -7.90 -26.28 -21.29
CA LEU A 222 -7.16 -25.01 -21.19
C LEU A 222 -5.65 -25.20 -21.38
N LEU A 223 -5.07 -26.28 -20.84
CA LEU A 223 -3.68 -26.65 -21.07
C LEU A 223 -3.39 -26.93 -22.55
N ALA A 224 -4.27 -27.68 -23.23
CA ALA A 224 -4.15 -27.95 -24.66
C ALA A 224 -4.21 -26.69 -25.53
N ARG A 225 -4.83 -25.62 -25.01
CA ARG A 225 -4.93 -24.30 -25.65
C ARG A 225 -3.78 -23.35 -25.28
N GLY A 226 -2.82 -23.81 -24.48
CA GLY A 226 -1.61 -23.06 -24.14
C GLY A 226 -1.73 -22.18 -22.91
N VAL A 227 -2.78 -22.32 -22.09
CA VAL A 227 -2.85 -21.62 -20.80
C VAL A 227 -1.77 -22.19 -19.85
N PRO A 228 -0.91 -21.36 -19.24
CA PRO A 228 0.14 -21.82 -18.36
C PRO A 228 -0.40 -22.61 -17.16
N ARG A 229 0.29 -23.68 -16.77
CA ARG A 229 -0.09 -24.52 -15.63
C ARG A 229 -0.15 -23.72 -14.33
N GLU A 230 0.80 -22.82 -14.13
CA GLU A 230 0.90 -21.97 -12.94
C GLU A 230 -0.31 -21.04 -12.82
N ALA A 231 -0.86 -20.58 -13.94
CA ALA A 231 -2.07 -19.77 -13.94
C ALA A 231 -3.30 -20.60 -13.51
N LEU A 232 -3.40 -21.83 -13.99
CA LEU A 232 -4.49 -22.76 -13.68
C LEU A 232 -4.45 -23.26 -12.22
N GLU A 233 -3.27 -23.40 -11.62
CA GLU A 233 -3.11 -23.77 -10.21
C GLU A 233 -3.69 -22.73 -9.24
N ARG A 234 -3.86 -21.48 -9.69
CA ARG A 234 -4.52 -20.42 -8.89
C ARG A 234 -6.04 -20.51 -8.91
N VAL A 235 -6.62 -21.31 -9.80
CA VAL A 235 -8.07 -21.45 -9.96
C VAL A 235 -8.63 -22.34 -8.87
N THR A 236 -9.69 -21.86 -8.21
CA THR A 236 -10.39 -22.59 -7.17
C THR A 236 -11.65 -23.23 -7.73
N ALA A 237 -11.72 -24.56 -7.70
CA ALA A 237 -12.86 -25.31 -8.19
C ALA A 237 -13.02 -26.62 -7.40
N PRO A 238 -14.16 -26.86 -6.72
CA PRO A 238 -15.32 -25.97 -6.63
C PRO A 238 -15.01 -24.64 -5.93
N ALA A 239 -15.59 -23.55 -6.42
CA ALA A 239 -15.50 -22.25 -5.75
C ALA A 239 -16.26 -22.25 -4.42
N GLY A 240 -15.71 -21.54 -3.44
CA GLY A 240 -16.28 -21.39 -2.10
C GLY A 240 -15.67 -22.31 -1.04
N LEU A 241 -15.90 -21.96 0.22
CA LEU A 241 -15.54 -22.78 1.36
C LEU A 241 -16.46 -24.01 1.46
N ASP A 242 -15.92 -25.13 1.93
CA ASP A 242 -16.72 -26.34 2.17
C ASP A 242 -17.53 -26.19 3.46
N ILE A 243 -18.72 -25.59 3.32
CA ILE A 243 -19.70 -25.42 4.39
C ILE A 243 -20.92 -26.34 4.21
N GLY A 244 -20.86 -27.30 3.28
CA GLY A 244 -22.00 -28.14 2.92
C GLY A 244 -23.13 -27.42 2.17
N ALA A 245 -22.81 -26.33 1.46
CA ALA A 245 -23.77 -25.48 0.75
C ALA A 245 -24.59 -26.24 -0.33
N ARG A 246 -25.89 -25.97 -0.38
CA ARG A 246 -26.86 -26.58 -1.31
C ARG A 246 -27.73 -25.58 -2.04
N THR A 247 -28.14 -24.49 -1.37
CA THR A 247 -28.96 -23.45 -2.00
C THR A 247 -28.10 -22.40 -2.70
N PRO A 248 -28.65 -21.62 -3.66
CA PRO A 248 -27.95 -20.49 -4.26
C PRO A 248 -27.37 -19.50 -3.24
N GLU A 249 -28.09 -19.26 -2.14
CA GLU A 249 -27.68 -18.37 -1.06
C GLU A 249 -26.49 -18.92 -0.27
N GLU A 250 -26.52 -20.21 0.07
CA GLU A 250 -25.41 -20.88 0.76
C GLU A 250 -24.16 -20.95 -0.12
N ILE A 251 -24.32 -21.21 -1.43
CA ILE A 251 -23.23 -21.23 -2.41
C ILE A 251 -22.62 -19.83 -2.54
N ALA A 252 -23.45 -18.80 -2.69
CA ALA A 252 -22.97 -17.42 -2.77
C ALA A 252 -22.23 -17.00 -1.49
N LEU A 253 -22.77 -17.35 -0.32
CA LEU A 253 -22.13 -17.11 0.97
C LEU A 253 -20.76 -17.81 1.07
N SER A 254 -20.67 -19.08 0.66
CA SER A 254 -19.41 -19.83 0.74
C SER A 254 -18.33 -19.26 -0.18
N ILE A 255 -18.70 -18.80 -1.37
CA ILE A 255 -17.82 -18.13 -2.33
C ILE A 255 -17.33 -16.80 -1.77
N MET A 256 -18.25 -15.98 -1.25
CA MET A 256 -17.88 -14.69 -0.68
C MET A 256 -16.99 -14.86 0.57
N ALA A 257 -17.27 -15.86 1.40
CA ALA A 257 -16.42 -16.18 2.56
C ALA A 257 -14.99 -16.55 2.12
N GLN A 258 -14.83 -17.34 1.06
CA GLN A 258 -13.52 -17.69 0.49
C GLN A 258 -12.78 -16.47 -0.09
N ILE A 259 -13.50 -15.57 -0.76
CA ILE A 259 -12.94 -14.30 -1.26
C ILE A 259 -12.40 -13.46 -0.10
N VAL A 260 -13.19 -13.30 0.97
CA VAL A 260 -12.79 -12.52 2.16
C VAL A 260 -11.59 -13.17 2.84
N GLU A 261 -11.61 -14.50 3.03
CA GLU A 261 -10.50 -15.25 3.63
C GLU A 261 -9.19 -14.99 2.88
N ARG A 262 -9.18 -15.16 1.56
CA ARG A 262 -7.99 -14.95 0.74
C ARG A 262 -7.50 -13.50 0.79
N ARG A 263 -8.41 -12.54 0.75
CA ARG A 263 -8.09 -11.11 0.88
C ARG A 263 -7.42 -10.81 2.22
N ARG A 264 -7.95 -11.36 3.32
CA ARG A 264 -7.39 -11.15 4.67
C ARG A 264 -6.04 -11.85 4.86
N ARG A 265 -5.88 -13.06 4.31
CA ARG A 265 -4.60 -13.78 4.35
C ARG A 265 -3.53 -13.06 3.52
N ALA A 266 -3.87 -12.53 2.36
CA ALA A 266 -2.96 -11.73 1.54
C ALA A 266 -2.51 -10.45 2.27
N ALA A 267 -3.43 -9.74 2.94
CA ALA A 267 -3.09 -8.57 3.76
C ALA A 267 -2.20 -8.93 4.96
N ALA A 268 -2.47 -10.05 5.65
CA ALA A 268 -1.65 -10.51 6.77
C ALA A 268 -0.23 -10.97 6.36
N MET A 269 -0.06 -11.43 5.11
CA MET A 269 1.23 -11.84 4.56
C MET A 269 1.99 -10.69 3.87
N ALA A 270 1.36 -9.53 3.65
CA ALA A 270 2.07 -8.35 3.21
C ALA A 270 3.09 -7.99 4.30
N PRO A 271 4.35 -7.66 3.95
CA PRO A 271 5.32 -7.25 4.95
C PRO A 271 4.71 -6.08 5.73
N GLY A 272 4.52 -6.28 7.04
CA GLY A 272 4.09 -5.21 7.94
C GLY A 272 5.02 -4.01 7.78
N ILE A 273 4.56 -2.83 8.23
CA ILE A 273 5.32 -1.57 8.21
C ILE A 273 6.81 -1.90 8.32
N PRO A 274 7.61 -1.68 7.26
CA PRO A 274 8.99 -2.11 7.26
C PRO A 274 9.61 -1.54 8.53
N GLU A 275 10.16 -2.42 9.39
CA GLU A 275 11.04 -1.95 10.44
C GLU A 275 12.00 -0.98 9.76
N PRO A 276 12.14 0.25 10.27
CA PRO A 276 13.02 1.22 9.63
C PRO A 276 14.35 0.52 9.43
N ALA A 277 14.75 0.37 8.17
CA ALA A 277 16.04 -0.17 7.81
C ALA A 277 17.05 0.53 8.72
N GLU A 278 17.81 -0.27 9.48
CA GLU A 278 18.77 0.19 10.48
C GLU A 278 19.37 1.51 10.02
N ALA A 279 19.19 2.56 10.83
CA ALA A 279 19.68 3.88 10.50
C ALA A 279 21.15 3.74 10.03
N PRO A 280 21.52 4.37 8.89
CA PRO A 280 22.86 4.22 8.36
C PRO A 280 23.87 4.49 9.48
N ARG A 281 24.69 3.50 9.85
CA ARG A 281 25.65 3.67 10.96
C ARG A 281 26.46 4.92 10.70
N GLU A 282 26.45 5.86 11.64
CA GLU A 282 27.28 7.07 11.56
C GLU A 282 28.58 6.84 12.34
N ALA A 283 29.68 7.33 11.79
CA ALA A 283 30.99 7.35 12.42
C ALA A 283 31.49 8.80 12.49
N VAL A 284 32.12 9.18 13.60
CA VAL A 284 32.64 10.53 13.78
C VAL A 284 34.07 10.61 13.25
N ASP A 285 34.32 11.53 12.32
CA ASP A 285 35.65 11.85 11.78
C ASP A 285 36.61 12.25 12.91
N PRO A 286 37.70 11.50 13.17
CA PRO A 286 38.63 11.78 14.26
C PRO A 286 39.39 13.12 14.15
N VAL A 287 39.42 13.74 12.96
CA VAL A 287 40.19 14.96 12.72
C VAL A 287 39.36 16.20 12.98
N CYS A 288 38.08 16.19 12.58
CA CYS A 288 37.22 17.37 12.63
C CYS A 288 35.96 17.21 13.47
N GLY A 289 35.61 15.99 13.89
CA GLY A 289 34.43 15.70 14.69
C GLY A 289 33.11 15.63 13.91
N MET A 290 33.13 15.70 12.58
CA MET A 290 31.91 15.58 11.77
C MET A 290 31.39 14.14 11.71
N SER A 291 30.08 13.95 11.84
CA SER A 291 29.42 12.66 11.58
C SER A 291 29.46 12.30 10.10
N VAL A 292 29.83 11.05 9.81
CA VAL A 292 29.97 10.49 8.47
C VAL A 292 29.16 9.19 8.40
N THR A 293 28.24 9.11 7.44
CA THR A 293 27.51 7.87 7.18
C THR A 293 28.48 6.79 6.66
N VAL A 294 28.58 5.67 7.38
CA VAL A 294 29.47 4.54 7.07
C VAL A 294 29.09 3.88 5.73
N ALA A 295 27.79 3.75 5.47
CA ALA A 295 27.30 3.20 4.22
C ALA A 295 27.65 4.14 3.05
N GLY A 296 28.65 3.75 2.23
CA GLY A 296 29.07 4.49 1.05
C GLY A 296 30.11 5.59 1.28
N ALA A 297 30.74 5.64 2.47
CA ALA A 297 31.81 6.58 2.76
C ALA A 297 32.98 6.43 1.76
N ARG A 298 33.28 7.51 1.02
CA ARG A 298 34.35 7.53 0.00
C ARG A 298 35.75 7.65 0.57
N HIS A 299 35.87 8.09 1.82
CA HIS A 299 37.14 8.38 2.47
C HIS A 299 37.24 7.59 3.76
N THR A 300 38.03 6.52 3.74
CA THR A 300 38.27 5.62 4.87
C THR A 300 39.76 5.32 5.02
N ALA A 301 40.18 4.96 6.22
CA ALA A 301 41.55 4.51 6.52
C ALA A 301 41.54 3.53 7.68
N GLU A 302 42.46 2.57 7.69
CA GLU A 302 42.64 1.63 8.80
C GLU A 302 43.81 2.05 9.68
N ALA A 303 43.63 1.99 11.01
CA ALA A 303 44.70 2.17 11.98
C ALA A 303 44.40 1.31 13.22
N LEU A 304 45.42 0.65 13.77
CA LEU A 304 45.31 -0.21 14.96
C LEU A 304 44.18 -1.27 14.88
N GLY A 305 43.90 -1.78 13.68
CA GLY A 305 42.84 -2.78 13.45
C GLY A 305 41.41 -2.21 13.41
N VAL A 306 41.24 -0.88 13.39
CA VAL A 306 39.94 -0.21 13.30
C VAL A 306 39.85 0.62 12.02
N THR A 307 38.71 0.55 11.32
CA THR A 307 38.42 1.39 10.15
C THR A 307 37.83 2.73 10.60
N TYR A 308 38.44 3.82 10.18
CA TYR A 308 38.00 5.20 10.42
C TYR A 308 37.41 5.80 9.15
N TYR A 309 36.41 6.67 9.32
CA TYR A 309 35.63 7.30 8.26
C TYR A 309 35.82 8.81 8.32
N PHE A 310 35.96 9.45 7.17
CA PHE A 310 36.32 10.87 7.07
C PHE A 310 35.32 11.65 6.22
N CYS A 311 35.03 12.89 6.63
CA CYS A 311 34.09 13.75 5.92
C CYS A 311 34.63 14.21 4.54
N CYS A 312 35.96 14.24 4.39
CA CYS A 312 36.63 14.61 3.15
C CYS A 312 38.02 13.95 3.02
N ALA A 313 38.57 13.98 1.80
CA ALA A 313 39.93 13.52 1.52
C ALA A 313 40.99 14.25 2.37
N GLY A 314 40.76 15.53 2.70
CA GLY A 314 41.68 16.32 3.52
C GLY A 314 41.81 15.81 4.96
N CYS A 315 40.70 15.43 5.61
CA CYS A 315 40.72 14.81 6.93
C CYS A 315 41.44 13.46 6.90
N ARG A 316 41.16 12.63 5.89
CA ARG A 316 41.85 11.35 5.69
C ARG A 316 43.37 11.53 5.57
N THR A 317 43.83 12.48 4.75
CA THR A 317 45.26 12.75 4.56
C THR A 317 45.92 13.23 5.84
N LYS A 318 45.28 14.13 6.59
CA LYS A 318 45.77 14.60 7.90
C LYS A 318 45.88 13.46 8.91
N PHE A 319 44.88 12.58 8.94
CA PHE A 319 44.88 11.41 9.82
C PHE A 319 46.00 10.42 9.46
N LEU A 320 46.23 10.15 8.18
CA LEU A 320 47.30 9.25 7.73
C LEU A 320 48.70 9.82 8.01
N ALA A 321 48.85 11.14 8.02
CA ALA A 321 50.13 11.80 8.31
C ALA A 321 50.53 11.70 9.79
N ASP A 322 49.56 11.69 10.71
CA ASP A 322 49.81 11.61 12.16
C ASP A 322 48.61 11.03 12.91
N SER A 323 48.35 9.73 12.73
CA SER A 323 47.18 9.06 13.30
C SER A 323 47.25 8.97 14.82
N ALA A 324 48.45 8.80 15.39
CA ALA A 324 48.67 8.71 16.83
C ALA A 324 48.17 9.96 17.57
N ARG A 325 48.40 11.15 17.02
CA ARG A 325 47.97 12.42 17.61
C ARG A 325 46.44 12.53 17.73
N TYR A 326 45.72 12.17 16.68
CA TYR A 326 44.25 12.26 16.66
C TYR A 326 43.58 11.18 17.52
N LEU A 327 44.20 10.00 17.61
CA LEU A 327 43.71 8.93 18.47
C LEU A 327 43.97 9.20 19.96
N ALA A 328 45.14 9.77 20.30
CA ALA A 328 45.47 10.17 21.67
C ALA A 328 44.58 11.32 22.18
N ALA A 329 44.32 12.33 21.34
CA ALA A 329 43.46 13.46 21.70
C ALA A 329 42.02 13.04 22.03
N ARG A 330 41.54 11.94 21.44
CA ARG A 330 40.17 11.45 21.61
C ARG A 330 40.03 10.48 22.80
N ALA A 331 41.07 9.70 23.10
CA ALA A 331 41.11 8.87 24.32
C ALA A 331 41.04 9.72 25.62
N GLY A 332 41.55 10.96 25.58
CA GLY A 332 41.45 11.91 26.70
C GLY A 332 40.07 12.57 26.89
N ALA A 333 39.16 12.48 25.90
CA ALA A 333 37.85 13.16 25.91
C ALA A 333 36.66 12.27 26.33
N HIS A 334 36.89 10.99 26.62
CA HIS A 334 35.87 10.03 27.11
C HIS A 334 36.19 9.45 28.50
N GLY A 335 37.17 10.02 29.20
CA GLY A 335 37.67 9.55 30.50
C GLY A 335 37.42 10.49 31.69
N SER A 336 36.43 11.38 31.61
CA SER A 336 36.03 12.30 32.69
C SER A 336 34.53 12.54 32.68
#